data_AF-A0A1Q8GCF3-F1
#
_entry.id   AF-A0A1Q8GCF3-F1
#
_cell.length_a   1.000
_cell.length_b   1.000
_cell.length_c   1.000
_cell.angle_alpha   90.00
_cell.angle_beta   90.00
_cell.angle_gamma   90.00
#
_symmetry.space_group_name_H-M   'P 1'
#
loop_
_entity.id
_entity.type
_entity.pdbx_description
1 polymer ?
#
loop_
_entity_poly.entity_id
_entity_poly.type
_entity_poly.pdbx_seq_one_letter_code
_entity_poly.pdbx_strand_id
1 'polypeptide(L)' 'MDINNVTEAYYLEPAPGQAFVYSREQQAVFTGDVLLIRGSGRTDFQGGDPHKSYDSIVNKLFRLPD' A
#
# COMPACT_ATOMS: atom_id res chain seq x y z
N MET A 1 -5.36 2.22 -14.34
CA MET A 1 -4.67 0.92 -14.29
C MET A 1 -5.68 -0.13 -14.70
N ASP A 2 -5.35 -0.98 -15.68
CA ASP A 2 -6.17 -2.16 -15.95
C ASP A 2 -5.96 -3.16 -14.81
N ILE A 3 -7.03 -3.53 -14.11
CA ILE A 3 -6.97 -4.46 -12.98
C ILE A 3 -6.47 -5.84 -13.42
N ASN A 4 -6.61 -6.18 -14.69
CA ASN A 4 -6.10 -7.44 -15.24
C ASN A 4 -4.57 -7.49 -15.30
N ASN A 5 -3.88 -6.35 -15.17
CA ASN A 5 -2.42 -6.25 -15.19
C ASN A 5 -1.83 -6.03 -13.79
N VAL A 6 -2.63 -6.25 -12.74
CA VAL A 6 -2.13 -6.35 -11.37
C VAL A 6 -1.34 -7.64 -11.23
N THR A 7 -0.06 -7.53 -10.91
CA THR A 7 0.75 -8.72 -10.62
C THR A 7 0.49 -9.20 -9.20
N GLU A 8 0.38 -8.27 -8.25
CA GLU A 8 0.18 -8.62 -6.85
C GLU A 8 -0.53 -7.49 -6.09
N ALA A 9 -1.50 -7.86 -5.25
CA ALA A 9 -2.23 -6.94 -4.39
C ALA A 9 -1.92 -7.24 -2.92
N TYR A 10 -1.58 -6.20 -2.16
CA TYR A 10 -1.20 -6.29 -0.76
C TYR A 10 -2.27 -5.62 0.09
N TYR A 11 -3.04 -6.44 0.83
CA TYR A 11 -4.08 -5.98 1.73
C TYR A 11 -3.54 -5.83 3.17
N LEU A 12 -4.00 -4.79 3.87
CA LEU A 12 -3.58 -4.49 5.23
C LEU A 12 -4.64 -4.93 6.23
N GLU A 13 -4.65 -6.21 6.56
CA GLU A 13 -5.54 -6.73 7.60
C GLU A 13 -5.02 -6.42 9.01
N PRO A 14 -5.91 -6.09 9.98
CA PRO A 14 -7.36 -5.90 9.89
C PRO A 14 -7.78 -4.44 9.64
N ALA A 15 -6.94 -3.58 9.05
CA ALA A 15 -7.27 -2.18 8.77
C ALA A 15 -8.10 -2.09 7.48
N PRO A 16 -9.43 -1.95 7.55
CA PRO A 16 -10.27 -2.05 6.36
C PRO A 16 -9.94 -0.90 5.41
N GLY A 17 -9.64 -1.22 4.15
CA GLY A 17 -9.54 -0.23 3.07
C GLY A 17 -8.15 0.29 2.74
N GLN A 18 -7.09 -0.13 3.44
CA GLN A 18 -5.73 0.20 3.03
C GLN A 18 -5.09 -0.94 2.25
N ALA A 19 -4.68 -0.65 1.01
CA ALA A 19 -3.99 -1.61 0.15
C ALA A 19 -3.05 -0.88 -0.82
N PHE A 20 -2.03 -1.60 -1.27
CA PHE A 20 -1.19 -1.17 -2.39
C PHE A 20 -1.01 -2.30 -3.39
N VAL A 21 -0.67 -1.93 -4.62
CA VAL A 21 -0.64 -2.85 -5.76
C VAL A 21 0.67 -2.70 -6.51
N TYR A 22 1.32 -3.82 -6.81
CA TYR A 22 2.52 -3.87 -7.64
C TYR A 22 2.19 -4.32 -9.06
N SER A 23 2.67 -3.55 -10.04
CA SER A 23 2.60 -3.88 -11.46
C SER A 23 4.00 -4.17 -11.99
N ARG A 24 4.27 -5.43 -12.33
CA ARG A 24 5.52 -5.81 -12.99
C ARG A 24 5.65 -5.20 -14.38
N GLU A 25 4.57 -5.11 -15.14
CA GLU A 25 4.61 -4.54 -16.49
C GLU A 25 5.04 -3.07 -16.47
N GLN A 26 4.47 -2.29 -15.54
CA GLN A 26 4.73 -0.86 -15.45
C GLN A 26 5.95 -0.54 -14.57
N GLN A 27 6.55 -1.55 -13.93
CA GLN A 27 7.63 -1.39 -12.96
C GLN A 27 7.27 -0.33 -11.91
N ALA A 28 6.02 -0.41 -11.43
CA ALA A 28 5.40 0.64 -10.64
C ALA A 28 4.57 0.07 -9.49
N VAL A 29 4.46 0.86 -8.43
CA VAL A 29 3.61 0.56 -7.27
C VAL A 29 2.56 1.64 -7.12
N PHE A 30 1.31 1.23 -7.00
CA PHE A 30 0.17 2.09 -6.73
C PHE A 30 -0.16 2.00 -5.25
N THR A 31 0.24 3.01 -4.50
CA THR A 31 0.22 3.01 -3.02
C THR A 31 -1.10 3.46 -2.40
N GLY A 32 -2.06 3.94 -3.20
CA GLY A 32 -3.29 4.52 -2.69
C GLY A 32 -3.00 5.67 -1.73
N ASP A 33 -3.64 5.65 -0.57
CA ASP A 33 -3.37 6.56 0.54
C ASP A 33 -2.37 5.99 1.56
N VAL A 34 -1.81 4.79 1.37
CA VAL A 34 -0.83 4.20 2.29
C VAL A 34 0.44 5.05 2.35
N LEU A 35 1.01 5.35 1.18
CA LEU A 35 2.20 6.21 1.04
C LEU A 35 1.95 7.27 -0.02
N LEU A 36 2.19 8.53 0.33
CA LEU A 36 2.10 9.68 -0.55
C LEU A 36 3.51 10.20 -0.86
N ILE A 37 3.64 11.08 -1.86
CA ILE A 37 4.91 11.76 -2.13
C ILE A 37 5.26 12.60 -0.90
N ARG A 38 6.31 12.19 -0.18
CA ARG A 38 6.79 12.84 1.06
C ARG A 38 5.73 12.90 2.18
N GLY A 39 4.82 11.93 2.23
CA GLY A 39 3.81 11.84 3.29
C GLY A 39 3.16 10.45 3.37
N SER A 40 2.19 10.29 4.26
CA SER A 40 1.36 9.09 4.39
C SER A 40 -0.09 9.49 4.56
N GLY A 41 -1.01 8.56 4.33
CA GLY A 41 -2.41 8.73 4.65
C GLY A 41 -2.64 8.89 6.15
N ARG A 42 -3.83 9.38 6.49
CA ARG A 42 -4.26 9.55 7.87
C ARG A 42 -4.63 8.21 8.50
N THR A 43 -4.53 8.10 9.82
CA THR A 43 -4.82 6.85 10.56
C THR A 43 -5.76 7.05 11.75
N ASP A 44 -6.42 8.21 11.83
CA ASP A 44 -7.31 8.62 12.93
C ASP A 44 -8.80 8.47 12.59
N PHE A 45 -9.14 8.09 11.36
CA PHE A 45 -10.51 7.83 10.89
C PHE A 45 -10.61 6.42 10.28
N GLN A 46 -11.84 5.95 10.01
CA GLN A 46 -12.14 4.70 9.30
C GLN A 46 -11.50 3.43 9.91
N GLY A 47 -11.17 3.46 11.21
CA GLY A 47 -10.50 2.34 11.87
C GLY A 47 -9.00 2.22 11.53
N GLY A 48 -8.37 3.32 11.12
CA GLY A 48 -6.94 3.39 10.87
C GLY A 48 -6.10 3.07 12.10
N ASP A 49 -4.87 2.61 11.86
CA ASP A 49 -3.91 2.23 12.88
C ASP A 49 -2.50 2.66 12.43
N PRO A 50 -1.86 3.64 13.10
CA PRO A 50 -0.54 4.13 12.69
C PRO A 50 0.55 3.06 12.77
N HIS A 51 0.43 2.07 13.67
CA HIS A 51 1.40 0.98 13.75
C HIS A 51 1.31 0.07 12.53
N LYS A 52 0.09 -0.26 12.09
CA LYS A 52 -0.11 -1.07 10.88
C LYS A 52 0.26 -0.32 9.60
N SER A 53 -0.03 0.98 9.55
CA SER A 53 0.41 1.83 8.43
C SER A 53 1.93 1.83 8.33
N TYR A 54 2.64 2.04 9.45
CA TYR A 54 4.11 1.96 9.47
C TYR A 54 4.64 0.58 9.04
N ASP A 55 4.09 -0.51 9.59
CA ASP A 55 4.49 -1.87 9.23
C ASP A 55 4.30 -2.16 7.73
N SER A 56 3.17 -1.70 7.17
CA SER A 56 2.88 -1.85 5.74
C SER A 56 3.91 -1.18 4.84
N ILE A 57 4.35 0.02 5.21
CA ILE A 57 5.32 0.79 4.44
C ILE A 57 6.70 0.15 4.58
N VAL A 58 7.14 -0.11 5.80
CA VAL A 58 8.54 -0.48 6.06
C VAL A 58 8.81 -1.97 5.83
N ASN A 59 7.87 -2.84 6.18
CA ASN A 59 8.09 -4.30 6.13
C ASN A 59 7.47 -4.96 4.90
N LYS A 60 6.60 -4.28 4.15
CA LYS A 60 6.02 -4.80 2.90
C LYS A 60 6.42 -3.96 1.70
N LEU A 61 6.00 -2.70 1.65
CA LEU A 61 6.21 -1.82 0.48
C LEU A 61 7.69 -1.58 0.16
N PHE A 62 8.50 -1.17 1.14
CA PHE A 62 9.94 -0.92 0.95
C PHE A 62 10.78 -2.18 0.74
N ARG A 63 10.17 -3.36 0.85
CA ARG A 63 10.82 -4.65 0.60
C ARG A 63 10.38 -5.29 -0.71
N LEU A 64 9.57 -4.59 -1.50
CA LEU A 64 9.27 -5.05 -2.86
C LEU A 64 10.58 -5.17 -3.65
N PRO A 65 10.67 -6.16 -4.55
CA PRO A 65 11.84 -6.35 -5.40
C PRO A 65 12.00 -5.20 -6.41
N ASP A 66 13.24 -4.97 -6.82
CA ASP A 66 13.58 -4.11 -7.97
C ASP A 66 13.05 -4.69 -9.29
#